data_AF-A0A7S3B8E3-F1
#
_entry.id   AF-A0A7S3B8E3-F1
#
_cell.length_a   1.000
_cell.length_b   1.000
_cell.length_c   1.000
_cell.angle_alpha   90.00
_cell.angle_beta   90.00
_cell.angle_gamma   90.00
#
_symmetry.space_group_name_H-M   'P 1'
#
loop_
_entity.id
_entity.type
_entity.pdbx_description
1 polymer ?
#
loop_
_entity_poly.entity_id
_entity_poly.type
_entity_poly.pdbx_seq_one_letter_code
_entity_poly.pdbx_strand_id
1 'polypeptide(L)'
;VRPAPAIKASSPVEPESSDEEEEVAQSEHEKDVWKRVEGVLREYSLSPLVMVAARKWMRQMADPSNETLARLRGWILLRVNGKLRAPPPSPWQSGCPEIIGGLRAQPVWPTDTVEWLRPFEENAAVIREELLALRDRRGFQPLKIPNWASKNKVASPDGSGSVSHDAGDWNVFYLFLHEVKFPDNCEACPVTTRLLQALGPRGYQHAFFSALTPGTHIIKHHGPTNKKLRVHLPLIGASGSELRVADEVLRGQEGRCMLFDDSFEHEAWHRGDATRIVLVFDVWHPDLTDKEVQFLSMLQRSRMRAEMAAEREARKRALETAAEGGPTPEVGDNFYQLLQEAKDILPDNSWWVG
;
A
#
# COMPACT_ATOMS: atom_id res chain seq x y z
N VAL A 1 -18.74 -63.22 48.49
CA VAL A 1 -17.90 -62.00 48.42
C VAL A 1 -16.50 -62.39 48.87
N ARG A 2 -15.57 -62.60 47.93
CA ARG A 2 -14.17 -63.02 48.18
C ARG A 2 -13.27 -61.78 48.23
N PRO A 3 -12.16 -61.77 49.01
CA PRO A 3 -11.35 -60.58 49.24
C PRO A 3 -10.39 -60.31 48.06
N ALA A 4 -10.08 -59.03 47.87
CA ALA A 4 -9.17 -58.53 46.84
C ALA A 4 -7.70 -58.90 47.10
N PRO A 5 -6.88 -59.18 46.07
CA PRO A 5 -5.44 -59.31 46.22
C PRO A 5 -4.70 -58.00 45.95
N ALA A 6 -3.56 -57.89 46.63
CA ALA A 6 -2.72 -56.72 46.80
C ALA A 6 -1.93 -56.30 45.56
N ILE A 7 -1.61 -55.01 45.56
CA ILE A 7 -0.86 -54.21 44.60
C ILE A 7 0.59 -54.71 44.50
N LYS A 8 1.09 -54.93 43.28
CA LYS A 8 2.52 -55.00 42.96
C LYS A 8 2.95 -53.71 42.26
N ALA A 9 3.97 -53.06 42.80
CA ALA A 9 4.60 -51.88 42.23
C ALA A 9 5.35 -52.24 40.94
N SER A 10 5.11 -51.48 39.87
CA SER A 10 5.93 -51.46 38.67
C SER A 10 6.70 -50.14 38.59
N SER A 11 7.98 -50.25 38.24
CA SER A 11 9.01 -49.21 38.13
C SER A 11 8.60 -47.98 37.29
N PRO A 12 9.25 -46.82 37.48
CA PRO A 12 8.93 -45.62 36.71
C PRO A 12 9.40 -45.78 35.26
N VAL A 13 8.49 -45.51 34.33
CA VAL A 13 8.76 -45.33 32.91
C VAL A 13 9.41 -43.96 32.73
N GLU A 14 10.65 -43.93 32.26
CA GLU A 14 11.30 -42.70 31.82
C GLU A 14 10.57 -42.14 30.58
N PRO A 15 10.46 -40.81 30.43
CA PRO A 15 9.78 -40.21 29.30
C PRO A 15 10.63 -40.35 28.03
N GLU A 16 10.10 -41.02 27.01
CA GLU A 16 10.61 -40.99 25.65
C GLU A 16 10.59 -39.54 25.13
N SER A 17 11.79 -38.94 25.01
CA SER A 17 12.01 -37.75 24.22
C SER A 17 12.16 -38.16 22.76
N SER A 18 11.11 -37.97 21.95
CA SER A 18 11.18 -38.11 20.50
C SER A 18 10.69 -36.85 19.81
N ASP A 19 11.42 -35.74 20.03
CA ASP A 19 11.47 -34.64 19.08
C ASP A 19 12.85 -34.71 18.41
N GLU A 20 13.11 -35.80 17.69
CA GLU A 20 14.21 -35.83 16.72
C GLU A 20 13.69 -35.13 15.46
N GLU A 21 14.09 -33.86 15.29
CA GLU A 21 14.01 -33.17 14.01
C GLU A 21 14.81 -33.99 12.98
N GLU A 22 14.10 -34.72 12.10
CA GLU A 22 14.70 -35.32 10.92
C GLU A 22 15.27 -34.22 10.01
N GLU A 23 16.57 -33.96 10.14
CA GLU A 23 17.34 -33.17 9.18
C GLU A 23 17.49 -33.99 7.89
N VAL A 24 16.45 -33.97 7.05
CA VAL A 24 16.52 -34.55 5.70
C VAL A 24 17.60 -33.78 4.92
N ALA A 25 18.67 -34.49 4.54
CA ALA A 25 19.78 -33.94 3.76
C ALA A 25 19.26 -33.36 2.43
N GLN A 26 19.16 -32.02 2.38
CA GLN A 26 18.76 -31.31 1.17
C GLN A 26 19.80 -31.49 0.07
N SER A 27 19.33 -31.78 -1.14
CA SER A 27 20.19 -31.85 -2.33
C SER A 27 20.86 -30.50 -2.60
N GLU A 28 22.04 -30.50 -3.24
CA GLU A 28 22.73 -29.26 -3.63
C GLU A 28 21.87 -28.36 -4.53
N HIS A 29 20.97 -28.97 -5.33
CA HIS A 29 20.00 -28.24 -6.14
C HIS A 29 18.96 -27.51 -5.29
N GLU A 30 18.40 -28.16 -4.26
CA GLU A 30 17.44 -27.53 -3.34
C GLU A 30 18.09 -26.38 -2.56
N LYS A 31 19.34 -26.54 -2.13
CA LYS A 31 20.10 -25.47 -1.46
C LYS A 31 20.26 -24.24 -2.37
N ASP A 32 20.58 -24.44 -3.65
CA ASP A 32 20.71 -23.34 -4.61
C ASP A 32 19.37 -22.62 -4.85
N VAL A 33 18.28 -23.36 -5.03
CA VAL A 33 16.93 -22.78 -5.17
C VAL A 33 16.55 -21.96 -3.93
N TRP A 34 16.79 -22.49 -2.73
CA TRP A 34 16.52 -21.77 -1.49
C TRP A 34 17.34 -20.51 -1.34
N LYS A 35 18.62 -20.53 -1.75
CA LYS A 35 19.48 -19.33 -1.74
C LYS A 35 18.90 -18.22 -2.63
N ARG A 36 18.34 -18.57 -3.79
CA ARG A 36 17.68 -17.60 -4.68
C ARG A 36 16.37 -17.09 -4.10
N VAL A 37 15.55 -17.96 -3.49
CA VAL A 37 14.31 -17.56 -2.79
C VAL A 37 14.62 -16.58 -1.67
N GLU A 38 15.63 -16.87 -0.84
CA GLU A 38 16.09 -15.94 0.19
C GLU A 38 16.58 -14.62 -0.38
N GLY A 39 17.25 -14.64 -1.54
CA GLY A 39 17.63 -13.44 -2.28
C GLY A 39 16.42 -12.54 -2.56
N VAL A 40 15.34 -13.11 -3.10
CA VAL A 40 14.09 -12.37 -3.36
C VAL A 40 13.47 -11.84 -2.06
N LEU A 41 13.43 -12.66 -1.00
CA LEU A 41 12.86 -12.25 0.29
C LEU A 41 13.66 -11.12 0.96
N ARG A 42 14.99 -11.09 0.78
CA ARG A 42 15.85 -10.02 1.31
C ARG A 42 15.54 -8.65 0.72
N GLU A 43 14.99 -8.57 -0.50
CA GLU A 43 14.53 -7.31 -1.10
C GLU A 43 13.40 -6.64 -0.30
N TYR A 44 12.71 -7.39 0.57
CA TYR A 44 11.62 -6.90 1.43
C TYR A 44 12.08 -6.62 2.87
N SER A 45 13.39 -6.64 3.14
CA SER A 45 13.99 -6.32 4.44
C SER A 45 13.35 -7.06 5.62
N LEU A 46 13.10 -8.36 5.45
CA LEU A 46 12.49 -9.19 6.49
C LEU A 46 13.44 -9.31 7.70
N SER A 47 12.93 -9.05 8.90
CA SER A 47 13.64 -9.39 10.14
C SER A 47 13.86 -10.91 10.27
N PRO A 48 14.81 -11.38 11.10
CA PRO A 48 15.03 -12.81 11.31
C PRO A 48 13.75 -13.59 11.68
N LEU A 49 12.90 -13.02 12.54
CA LEU A 49 11.64 -13.63 12.94
C LEU A 49 10.65 -13.71 11.76
N VAL A 50 10.54 -12.63 10.97
CA VAL A 50 9.65 -12.62 9.79
C VAL A 50 10.18 -13.55 8.69
N MET A 51 11.50 -13.73 8.57
CA MET A 51 12.09 -14.69 7.64
C MET A 51 11.67 -16.13 7.97
N VAL A 52 11.57 -16.50 9.25
CA VAL A 52 11.04 -17.81 9.67
C VAL A 52 9.59 -17.98 9.20
N ALA A 53 8.75 -16.96 9.37
CA ALA A 53 7.38 -16.98 8.87
C ALA A 53 7.33 -17.06 7.33
N ALA A 54 8.19 -16.33 6.64
CA ALA A 54 8.30 -16.36 5.19
C ALA A 54 8.71 -17.75 4.68
N ARG A 55 9.64 -18.44 5.35
CA ARG A 55 10.00 -19.84 5.01
C ARG A 55 8.80 -20.78 5.11
N LYS A 56 7.93 -20.61 6.11
CA LYS A 56 6.67 -21.38 6.22
C LYS A 56 5.73 -21.11 5.04
N TRP A 57 5.65 -19.87 4.58
CA TRP A 57 4.90 -19.53 3.36
C TRP A 57 5.52 -20.16 2.11
N MET A 58 6.84 -20.11 1.97
CA MET A 58 7.54 -20.70 0.82
C MET A 58 7.30 -22.22 0.72
N ARG A 59 7.32 -22.95 1.86
CA ARG A 59 6.97 -24.37 1.89
C ARG A 59 5.51 -24.62 1.42
N GLN A 60 4.57 -23.79 1.86
CA GLN A 60 3.18 -23.89 1.41
C GLN A 60 3.00 -23.56 -0.08
N MET A 61 3.79 -22.63 -0.62
CA MET A 61 3.77 -22.30 -2.04
C MET A 61 4.41 -23.38 -2.90
N ALA A 62 5.44 -24.07 -2.40
CA ALA A 62 6.13 -25.14 -3.09
C ALA A 62 5.24 -26.36 -3.36
N ASP A 63 4.21 -26.59 -2.54
CA ASP A 63 3.21 -27.63 -2.77
C ASP A 63 2.35 -27.31 -4.00
N PRO A 64 2.49 -28.04 -5.13
CA PRO A 64 1.75 -27.76 -6.36
C PRO A 64 0.24 -27.90 -6.18
N SER A 65 -0.21 -28.75 -5.26
CA SER A 65 -1.64 -28.99 -4.99
C SER A 65 -2.33 -27.82 -4.25
N ASN A 66 -1.54 -26.91 -3.68
CA ASN A 66 -2.06 -25.73 -3.00
C ASN A 66 -2.45 -24.63 -4.01
N GLU A 67 -3.69 -24.69 -4.50
CA GLU A 67 -4.24 -23.71 -5.44
C GLU A 67 -4.45 -22.32 -4.82
N THR A 68 -4.58 -22.22 -3.49
CA THR A 68 -4.84 -20.93 -2.81
C THR A 68 -3.68 -19.94 -2.90
N LEU A 69 -2.48 -20.42 -3.22
CA LEU A 69 -1.26 -19.63 -3.38
C LEU A 69 -0.66 -19.75 -4.78
N ALA A 70 -1.40 -20.30 -5.76
CA ALA A 70 -0.87 -20.63 -7.07
C ALA A 70 -0.27 -19.41 -7.81
N ARG A 71 -0.89 -18.23 -7.71
CA ARG A 71 -0.32 -17.01 -8.34
C ARG A 71 0.95 -16.56 -7.64
N LEU A 72 0.99 -16.62 -6.32
CA LEU A 72 2.20 -16.28 -5.58
C LEU A 72 3.34 -17.26 -5.82
N ARG A 73 3.04 -18.56 -6.00
CA ARG A 73 4.00 -19.55 -6.50
C ARG A 73 4.56 -19.12 -7.85
N GLY A 74 3.70 -18.76 -8.82
CA GLY A 74 4.15 -18.28 -10.12
C GLY A 74 4.99 -17.00 -10.03
N TRP A 75 4.57 -16.06 -9.19
CA TRP A 75 5.27 -14.79 -8.95
C TRP A 75 6.65 -14.99 -8.32
N ILE A 76 6.78 -15.83 -7.29
CA ILE A 76 8.08 -16.08 -6.65
C ILE A 76 9.03 -16.84 -7.59
N LEU A 77 8.52 -17.82 -8.35
CA LEU A 77 9.30 -18.55 -9.35
C LEU A 77 9.83 -17.63 -10.44
N LEU A 78 9.02 -16.67 -10.88
CA LEU A 78 9.43 -15.66 -11.85
C LEU A 78 10.61 -14.84 -11.32
N ARG A 79 10.54 -14.41 -10.05
CA ARG A 79 11.60 -13.62 -9.38
C ARG A 79 12.87 -14.42 -9.13
N VAL A 80 12.75 -15.66 -8.68
CA VAL A 80 13.88 -16.60 -8.49
C VAL A 80 14.64 -16.85 -9.79
N ASN A 81 13.97 -16.75 -10.93
CA ASN A 81 14.56 -16.87 -12.26
C ASN A 81 15.08 -15.54 -12.83
N GLY A 82 15.26 -14.52 -11.99
CA GLY A 82 15.83 -13.22 -12.37
C GLY A 82 14.90 -12.34 -13.21
N LYS A 83 13.65 -12.75 -13.42
CA LYS A 83 12.64 -11.91 -14.07
C LYS A 83 11.99 -11.05 -12.98
N LEU A 84 12.13 -9.73 -13.10
CA LEU A 84 11.61 -8.80 -12.09
C LEU A 84 10.11 -8.56 -12.21
N ARG A 85 9.53 -8.84 -13.39
CA ARG A 85 8.17 -8.45 -13.73
C ARG A 85 7.50 -9.47 -14.66
N ALA A 86 6.25 -9.82 -14.36
CA ALA A 86 5.42 -10.61 -15.26
C ALA A 86 4.94 -9.78 -16.46
N PRO A 87 4.70 -10.38 -17.64
CA PRO A 87 4.04 -9.68 -18.74
C PRO A 87 2.72 -9.08 -18.25
N PRO A 88 2.45 -7.79 -18.52
CA PRO A 88 1.20 -7.18 -18.10
C PRO A 88 0.04 -7.82 -18.89
N PRO A 89 -1.12 -8.05 -18.24
CA PRO A 89 -2.28 -8.62 -18.92
C PRO A 89 -2.93 -7.63 -19.91
N SER A 90 -2.62 -6.33 -19.80
CA SER A 90 -3.05 -5.29 -20.73
C SER A 90 -1.87 -4.41 -21.17
N PRO A 91 -1.82 -3.95 -22.44
CA PRO A 91 -0.81 -2.99 -22.89
C PRO A 91 -0.87 -1.68 -22.11
N TRP A 92 -2.03 -1.30 -21.59
CA TRP A 92 -2.21 -0.11 -20.75
C TRP A 92 -1.54 -0.20 -19.39
N GLN A 93 -1.10 -1.38 -18.96
CA GLN A 93 -0.35 -1.56 -17.71
C GLN A 93 1.17 -1.63 -17.97
N SER A 94 1.64 -1.37 -19.19
CA SER A 94 3.05 -1.50 -19.58
C SER A 94 4.00 -0.63 -18.73
N GLY A 95 3.53 0.51 -18.21
CA GLY A 95 4.31 1.35 -17.30
C GLY A 95 4.37 0.89 -15.85
N CYS A 96 3.44 0.01 -15.41
CA CYS A 96 3.32 -0.42 -14.01
C CYS A 96 4.54 -1.24 -13.55
N PRO A 97 5.23 -0.85 -12.47
CA PRO A 97 6.45 -1.52 -11.99
C PRO A 97 6.25 -2.99 -11.57
N GLU A 98 5.21 -3.30 -10.79
CA GLU A 98 4.95 -4.64 -10.25
C GLU A 98 3.67 -5.24 -10.84
N ILE A 99 3.77 -6.42 -11.47
CA ILE A 99 2.62 -7.16 -11.97
C ILE A 99 2.58 -8.54 -11.32
N ILE A 100 1.47 -8.84 -10.64
CA ILE A 100 1.08 -10.17 -10.21
C ILE A 100 0.24 -10.80 -11.33
N GLY A 101 0.75 -11.90 -11.91
CA GLY A 101 0.07 -12.62 -12.98
C GLY A 101 -1.20 -13.34 -12.49
N GLY A 102 -2.19 -13.47 -13.37
CA GLY A 102 -3.44 -14.18 -13.08
C GLY A 102 -4.49 -13.39 -12.28
N LEU A 103 -4.29 -12.08 -12.10
CA LEU A 103 -5.36 -11.17 -11.65
C LEU A 103 -6.17 -10.71 -12.87
N ARG A 104 -7.51 -10.63 -12.74
CA ARG A 104 -8.35 -9.97 -13.75
C ARG A 104 -7.87 -8.54 -13.95
N ALA A 105 -7.82 -8.09 -15.19
CA ALA A 105 -7.34 -6.76 -15.54
C ALA A 105 -8.46 -5.99 -16.22
N GLN A 106 -9.04 -5.04 -15.50
CA GLN A 106 -10.09 -4.14 -15.99
C GLN A 106 -9.71 -2.73 -15.54
N PRO A 107 -9.74 -1.73 -16.44
CA PRO A 107 -9.38 -0.37 -16.06
C PRO A 107 -10.41 0.19 -15.07
N VAL A 108 -11.71 0.04 -15.37
CA VAL A 108 -12.83 0.48 -14.53
C VAL A 108 -13.56 -0.75 -13.98
N TRP A 109 -13.93 -0.70 -12.71
CA TRP A 109 -14.61 -1.80 -12.03
C TRP A 109 -16.03 -1.40 -11.61
N PRO A 110 -17.01 -2.31 -11.76
CA PRO A 110 -18.39 -2.05 -11.38
C PRO A 110 -18.53 -1.97 -9.85
N THR A 111 -19.01 -0.84 -9.34
CA THR A 111 -19.11 -0.56 -7.90
C THR A 111 -20.29 -1.27 -7.23
N ASP A 112 -21.34 -1.59 -7.99
CA ASP A 112 -22.51 -2.36 -7.55
C ASP A 112 -22.17 -3.80 -7.16
N THR A 113 -21.08 -4.35 -7.69
CA THR A 113 -20.57 -5.68 -7.32
C THR A 113 -19.79 -5.72 -6.02
N VAL A 114 -19.60 -4.57 -5.36
CA VAL A 114 -18.67 -4.39 -4.25
C VAL A 114 -19.42 -3.87 -3.01
N GLU A 115 -20.03 -4.78 -2.25
CA GLU A 115 -20.93 -4.43 -1.14
C GLU A 115 -20.29 -3.55 -0.06
N TRP A 116 -18.98 -3.69 0.19
CA TRP A 116 -18.27 -2.92 1.21
C TRP A 116 -18.03 -1.44 0.81
N LEU A 117 -18.35 -1.03 -0.42
CA LEU A 117 -18.40 0.39 -0.81
C LEU A 117 -19.66 1.08 -0.32
N ARG A 118 -20.77 0.35 -0.15
CA ARG A 118 -22.07 0.92 0.22
C ARG A 118 -22.02 1.76 1.51
N PRO A 119 -21.36 1.32 2.60
CA PRO A 119 -21.24 2.14 3.80
C PRO A 119 -20.56 3.49 3.57
N PHE A 120 -19.63 3.60 2.61
CA PHE A 120 -18.98 4.87 2.30
C PHE A 120 -19.93 5.83 1.59
N GLU A 121 -20.73 5.34 0.63
CA GLU A 121 -21.74 6.16 -0.05
C GLU A 121 -22.87 6.57 0.90
N GLU A 122 -23.35 5.66 1.74
CA GLU A 122 -24.39 5.94 2.75
C GLU A 122 -23.94 6.97 3.79
N ASN A 123 -22.65 7.00 4.11
CA ASN A 123 -22.06 7.96 5.05
C ASN A 123 -21.38 9.14 4.33
N ALA A 124 -21.55 9.31 3.01
CA ALA A 124 -20.85 10.34 2.24
C ALA A 124 -21.11 11.76 2.76
N ALA A 125 -22.33 12.05 3.21
CA ALA A 125 -22.67 13.33 3.82
C ALA A 125 -21.86 13.57 5.11
N VAL A 126 -21.72 12.56 5.97
CA VAL A 126 -20.95 12.67 7.21
C VAL A 126 -19.45 12.81 6.93
N ILE A 127 -18.93 12.02 5.98
CA ILE A 127 -17.53 12.13 5.52
C ILE A 127 -17.26 13.53 4.96
N ARG A 128 -18.21 14.10 4.22
CA ARG A 128 -18.13 15.46 3.70
C ARG A 128 -18.10 16.50 4.82
N GLU A 129 -18.92 16.37 5.86
CA GLU A 129 -18.88 17.29 7.00
C GLU A 129 -17.57 17.17 7.79
N GLU A 130 -17.04 15.96 8.00
CA GLU A 130 -15.71 15.76 8.58
C GLU A 130 -14.62 16.46 7.76
N LEU A 131 -14.66 16.30 6.43
CA LEU A 131 -13.78 17.00 5.51
C LEU A 131 -13.91 18.52 5.68
N LEU A 132 -15.12 19.09 5.61
CA LEU A 132 -15.33 20.54 5.68
C LEU A 132 -14.81 21.13 7.00
N ALA A 133 -14.91 20.40 8.10
CA ALA A 133 -14.34 20.80 9.39
C ALA A 133 -12.80 20.87 9.38
N LEU A 134 -12.12 20.30 8.39
CA LEU A 134 -10.67 20.44 8.20
C LEU A 134 -10.26 21.77 7.57
N ARG A 135 -11.20 22.59 7.05
CA ARG A 135 -10.86 23.85 6.36
C ARG A 135 -10.11 24.84 7.25
N ASP A 136 -10.39 24.83 8.55
CA ASP A 136 -9.73 25.68 9.53
C ASP A 136 -8.57 24.97 10.27
N ARG A 137 -8.15 23.80 9.77
CA ARG A 137 -7.09 22.97 10.36
C ARG A 137 -5.90 22.85 9.42
N ARG A 138 -4.73 22.69 10.02
CA ARG A 138 -3.53 22.22 9.31
C ARG A 138 -3.63 20.70 9.06
N GLY A 139 -2.90 20.22 8.07
CA GLY A 139 -2.70 18.79 7.82
C GLY A 139 -2.76 18.41 6.34
N PHE A 140 -3.31 19.27 5.48
CA PHE A 140 -3.09 19.14 4.04
C PHE A 140 -1.63 19.52 3.72
N GLN A 141 -1.06 18.82 2.76
CA GLN A 141 0.29 19.05 2.27
C GLN A 141 0.38 18.75 0.77
N PRO A 142 1.33 19.35 0.03
CA PRO A 142 1.49 19.03 -1.39
C PRO A 142 1.84 17.56 -1.58
N LEU A 143 1.25 16.91 -2.59
CA LEU A 143 1.61 15.54 -2.91
C LEU A 143 2.99 15.51 -3.57
N LYS A 144 3.93 14.82 -2.90
CA LYS A 144 5.27 14.56 -3.41
C LYS A 144 5.50 13.07 -3.60
N ILE A 145 6.27 12.73 -4.62
CA ILE A 145 6.62 11.36 -4.99
C ILE A 145 8.14 11.27 -5.13
N PRO A 146 8.79 10.20 -4.64
CA PRO A 146 10.22 10.01 -4.83
C PRO A 146 10.61 10.03 -6.30
N ASN A 147 11.81 10.54 -6.61
CA ASN A 147 12.26 10.67 -8.00
C ASN A 147 12.38 9.32 -8.72
N TRP A 148 12.69 8.25 -7.99
CA TRP A 148 12.73 6.90 -8.56
C TRP A 148 11.34 6.34 -8.90
N ALA A 149 10.28 6.86 -8.26
CA ALA A 149 8.91 6.35 -8.41
C ALA A 149 8.16 6.99 -9.58
N SER A 150 8.63 8.14 -10.11
CA SER A 150 8.07 8.75 -11.32
C SER A 150 9.03 8.66 -12.51
N LYS A 151 8.57 7.98 -13.58
CA LYS A 151 9.29 8.00 -14.88
C LYS A 151 9.09 9.33 -15.61
N ASN A 152 7.97 10.00 -15.38
CA ASN A 152 7.66 11.31 -15.94
C ASN A 152 8.06 12.37 -14.91
N LYS A 153 9.30 12.82 -15.01
CA LYS A 153 9.92 13.74 -14.05
C LYS A 153 9.35 15.15 -14.23
N VAL A 154 8.35 15.51 -13.43
CA VAL A 154 8.06 16.91 -13.15
C VAL A 154 8.69 17.21 -11.80
N ALA A 155 9.74 18.03 -11.81
CA ALA A 155 10.39 18.43 -10.57
C ALA A 155 9.40 19.19 -9.69
N SER A 156 9.40 18.92 -8.38
CA SER A 156 8.62 19.72 -7.45
C SER A 156 9.10 21.19 -7.50
N PRO A 157 8.20 22.19 -7.41
CA PRO A 157 8.58 23.62 -7.42
C PRO A 157 9.58 24.00 -6.32
N ASP A 158 9.58 23.28 -5.19
CA ASP A 158 10.49 23.50 -4.06
C ASP A 158 11.82 22.73 -4.16
N GLY A 159 12.04 22.00 -5.26
CA GLY A 159 13.25 21.23 -5.51
C GLY A 159 13.33 19.87 -4.81
N SER A 160 12.32 19.48 -4.02
CA SER A 160 12.30 18.20 -3.31
C SER A 160 11.38 17.16 -3.99
N GLY A 161 11.96 16.03 -4.39
CA GLY A 161 11.23 14.97 -5.09
C GLY A 161 10.60 15.41 -6.42
N SER A 162 9.61 14.65 -6.87
CA SER A 162 8.85 14.89 -8.09
C SER A 162 7.35 15.01 -7.80
N VAL A 163 6.63 15.67 -8.70
CA VAL A 163 5.16 15.71 -8.74
C VAL A 163 4.64 14.98 -9.98
N SER A 164 3.33 14.69 -10.01
CA SER A 164 2.65 14.12 -11.18
C SER A 164 1.60 15.05 -11.77
N HIS A 165 1.73 16.36 -11.57
CA HIS A 165 0.90 17.38 -12.20
C HIS A 165 1.78 18.44 -12.86
N ASP A 166 1.32 19.03 -13.97
CA ASP A 166 2.05 20.07 -14.73
C ASP A 166 1.32 21.43 -14.74
N ALA A 167 0.13 21.50 -14.14
CA ALA A 167 -0.65 22.70 -13.92
C ALA A 167 -1.48 22.56 -12.64
N GLY A 168 -1.83 23.70 -12.02
CA GLY A 168 -2.55 23.78 -10.76
C GLY A 168 -1.80 23.16 -9.59
N ASP A 169 -2.50 22.89 -8.49
CA ASP A 169 -1.93 22.30 -7.27
C ASP A 169 -2.62 20.98 -6.95
N TRP A 170 -1.87 20.07 -6.34
CA TRP A 170 -2.36 18.80 -5.82
C TRP A 170 -1.94 18.61 -4.36
N ASN A 171 -2.91 18.73 -3.45
CA ASN A 171 -2.72 18.60 -2.01
C ASN A 171 -3.39 17.33 -1.47
N VAL A 172 -2.85 16.77 -0.40
CA VAL A 172 -3.33 15.55 0.25
C VAL A 172 -3.38 15.69 1.76
N PHE A 173 -4.41 15.11 2.38
CA PHE A 173 -4.56 14.97 3.83
C PHE A 173 -4.57 13.48 4.17
N TYR A 174 -3.44 12.96 4.64
CA TYR A 174 -3.28 11.53 4.90
C TYR A 174 -4.02 11.08 6.16
N LEU A 175 -4.75 9.97 6.08
CA LEU A 175 -5.25 9.21 7.22
C LEU A 175 -4.34 8.00 7.47
N PHE A 176 -4.02 7.29 6.38
CA PHE A 176 -3.13 6.13 6.36
C PHE A 176 -2.20 6.18 5.15
N LEU A 177 -0.92 5.94 5.37
CA LEU A 177 0.06 5.64 4.31
C LEU A 177 0.84 4.40 4.71
N HIS A 178 0.29 3.25 4.35
CA HIS A 178 0.76 1.92 4.69
C HIS A 178 0.92 1.73 6.20
N GLU A 179 2.16 1.59 6.69
CA GLU A 179 2.46 1.39 8.11
C GLU A 179 2.43 2.70 8.93
N VAL A 180 2.19 3.85 8.27
CA VAL A 180 2.04 5.14 8.95
C VAL A 180 0.56 5.51 9.07
N LYS A 181 0.08 5.52 10.31
CA LYS A 181 -1.20 6.12 10.69
C LYS A 181 -0.97 7.57 11.12
N PHE A 182 -1.83 8.48 10.67
CA PHE A 182 -1.82 9.89 11.09
C PHE A 182 -2.87 10.09 12.20
N PRO A 183 -2.49 9.99 13.49
CA PRO A 183 -3.46 9.91 14.59
C PRO A 183 -4.35 11.15 14.69
N ASP A 184 -3.77 12.35 14.65
CA ASP A 184 -4.52 13.61 14.77
C ASP A 184 -5.51 13.80 13.61
N ASN A 185 -5.12 13.36 12.41
CA ASN A 185 -5.95 13.39 11.21
C ASN A 185 -7.09 12.36 11.31
N CYS A 186 -6.81 11.16 11.83
CA CYS A 186 -7.82 10.14 12.09
C CYS A 186 -8.81 10.57 13.17
N GLU A 187 -8.35 11.22 14.24
CA GLU A 187 -9.19 11.76 15.30
C GLU A 187 -10.09 12.89 14.80
N ALA A 188 -9.61 13.68 13.84
CA ALA A 188 -10.42 14.70 13.17
C ALA A 188 -11.52 14.12 12.26
N CYS A 189 -11.35 12.88 11.79
CA CYS A 189 -12.27 12.21 10.85
C CYS A 189 -12.72 10.83 11.40
N PRO A 190 -13.42 10.79 12.55
CA PRO A 190 -13.68 9.53 13.28
C PRO A 190 -14.55 8.54 12.52
N VAL A 191 -15.58 8.99 11.80
CA VAL A 191 -16.46 8.14 10.98
C VAL A 191 -15.70 7.62 9.77
N THR A 192 -14.98 8.48 9.06
CA THR A 192 -14.14 8.08 7.93
C THR A 192 -13.11 7.04 8.35
N THR A 193 -12.43 7.26 9.48
CA THR A 193 -11.45 6.34 10.04
C THR A 193 -12.07 4.99 10.39
N ARG A 194 -13.24 4.99 11.04
CA ARG A 194 -13.95 3.76 11.41
C ARG A 194 -14.34 2.94 10.18
N LEU A 195 -14.81 3.59 9.12
CA LEU A 195 -15.16 2.90 7.86
C LEU A 195 -13.93 2.29 7.18
N LEU A 196 -12.82 3.02 7.13
CA LEU A 196 -11.55 2.51 6.59
C LEU A 196 -11.02 1.32 7.38
N GLN A 197 -11.14 1.34 8.71
CA GLN A 197 -10.75 0.24 9.58
C GLN A 197 -11.67 -1.00 9.41
N ALA A 198 -12.96 -0.79 9.13
CA ALA A 198 -13.92 -1.86 8.90
C ALA A 198 -13.62 -2.70 7.64
N LEU A 199 -12.82 -2.20 6.69
CA LEU A 199 -12.30 -2.98 5.57
C LEU A 199 -11.40 -4.15 6.02
N GLY A 200 -10.86 -4.09 7.24
CA GLY A 200 -10.07 -5.15 7.84
C GLY A 200 -8.88 -5.57 6.97
N PRO A 201 -8.60 -6.87 6.80
CA PRO A 201 -7.50 -7.37 5.98
C PRO A 201 -7.56 -6.98 4.50
N ARG A 202 -8.74 -6.58 3.99
CA ARG A 202 -8.92 -6.20 2.58
C ARG A 202 -8.59 -4.72 2.33
N GLY A 203 -8.49 -3.90 3.37
CA GLY A 203 -7.95 -2.55 3.25
C GLY A 203 -6.45 -2.57 2.98
N TYR A 204 -5.99 -1.78 2.00
CA TYR A 204 -4.57 -1.69 1.62
C TYR A 204 -3.76 -0.71 2.49
N GLN A 205 -4.38 -0.19 3.56
CA GLN A 205 -3.81 0.78 4.49
C GLN A 205 -3.26 2.06 3.82
N HIS A 206 -3.83 2.46 2.70
CA HIS A 206 -3.49 3.72 2.03
C HIS A 206 -4.78 4.49 1.78
N ALA A 207 -4.96 5.60 2.50
CA ALA A 207 -6.16 6.42 2.43
C ALA A 207 -5.88 7.88 2.81
N PHE A 208 -6.44 8.80 2.03
CA PHE A 208 -6.22 10.24 2.17
C PHE A 208 -7.34 11.02 1.47
N PHE A 209 -7.59 12.26 1.89
CA PHE A 209 -8.34 13.20 1.07
C PHE A 209 -7.39 13.80 0.03
N SER A 210 -7.81 13.81 -1.23
CA SER A 210 -7.04 14.31 -2.38
C SER A 210 -7.73 15.54 -2.95
N ALA A 211 -7.04 16.68 -2.92
CA ALA A 211 -7.55 17.98 -3.32
C ALA A 211 -6.82 18.49 -4.57
N LEU A 212 -7.59 18.86 -5.60
CA LEU A 212 -7.08 19.53 -6.80
C LEU A 212 -7.67 20.92 -6.92
N THR A 213 -6.83 21.93 -7.13
CA THR A 213 -7.27 23.29 -7.39
C THR A 213 -7.80 23.44 -8.82
N PRO A 214 -8.63 24.47 -9.11
CA PRO A 214 -9.07 24.78 -10.46
C PRO A 214 -7.91 24.84 -11.46
N GLY A 215 -8.08 24.19 -12.61
CA GLY A 215 -7.07 24.13 -13.67
C GLY A 215 -6.02 23.03 -13.50
N THR A 216 -6.07 22.22 -12.43
CA THR A 216 -5.08 21.16 -12.23
C THR A 216 -5.15 20.09 -13.33
N HIS A 217 -3.98 19.71 -13.83
CA HIS A 217 -3.79 18.58 -14.74
C HIS A 217 -2.75 17.61 -14.16
N ILE A 218 -3.21 16.39 -13.87
CA ILE A 218 -2.36 15.26 -13.46
C ILE A 218 -1.97 14.50 -14.72
N ILE A 219 -0.67 14.48 -15.02
CA ILE A 219 -0.12 13.86 -16.22
C ILE A 219 -0.34 12.35 -16.24
N LYS A 220 -0.21 11.74 -17.41
CA LYS A 220 -0.26 10.28 -17.59
C LYS A 220 0.75 9.59 -16.70
N HIS A 221 0.28 8.65 -15.88
CA HIS A 221 1.12 7.85 -15.00
C HIS A 221 0.48 6.50 -14.70
N HIS A 222 1.20 5.66 -13.96
CA HIS A 222 0.75 4.34 -13.54
C HIS A 222 0.97 4.19 -12.03
N GLY A 223 0.09 3.46 -11.38
CA GLY A 223 0.26 2.98 -10.02
C GLY A 223 1.41 1.97 -9.93
N PRO A 224 1.93 1.74 -8.71
CA PRO A 224 3.13 0.93 -8.52
C PRO A 224 2.89 -0.58 -8.73
N THR A 225 1.63 -1.03 -8.70
CA THR A 225 1.28 -2.46 -8.65
C THR A 225 -0.17 -2.73 -9.04
N ASN A 226 -0.47 -3.89 -9.63
CA ASN A 226 -1.85 -4.35 -9.91
C ASN A 226 -2.49 -5.17 -8.77
N LYS A 227 -1.80 -5.35 -7.64
CA LYS A 227 -2.31 -6.15 -6.50
C LYS A 227 -3.40 -5.44 -5.68
N LYS A 228 -3.79 -4.24 -6.08
CA LYS A 228 -4.77 -3.41 -5.41
C LYS A 228 -5.63 -2.65 -6.41
N LEU A 229 -6.82 -2.25 -5.98
CA LEU A 229 -7.68 -1.33 -6.71
C LEU A 229 -7.78 -0.01 -5.92
N ARG A 230 -8.09 1.08 -6.63
CA ARG A 230 -8.25 2.42 -6.06
C ARG A 230 -9.70 2.85 -6.09
N VAL A 231 -10.19 3.29 -4.94
CA VAL A 231 -11.51 3.89 -4.78
C VAL A 231 -11.38 5.39 -4.68
N HIS A 232 -12.18 6.12 -5.46
CA HIS A 232 -12.41 7.55 -5.31
C HIS A 232 -13.86 7.79 -4.89
N LEU A 233 -14.08 8.47 -3.77
CA LEU A 233 -15.37 9.02 -3.37
C LEU A 233 -15.30 10.56 -3.46
N PRO A 234 -15.85 11.19 -4.52
CA PRO A 234 -15.94 12.64 -4.60
C PRO A 234 -16.84 13.20 -3.49
N LEU A 235 -16.38 14.26 -2.83
CA LEU A 235 -17.09 14.86 -1.69
C LEU A 235 -17.54 16.29 -1.96
N ILE A 236 -16.70 17.07 -2.64
CA ILE A 236 -16.99 18.45 -3.08
C ILE A 236 -16.28 18.77 -4.40
N GLY A 237 -16.81 19.73 -5.15
CA GLY A 237 -16.18 20.32 -6.33
C GLY A 237 -16.00 19.34 -7.48
N ALA A 238 -16.85 18.32 -7.59
CA ALA A 238 -16.69 17.28 -8.61
C ALA A 238 -16.95 17.77 -10.04
N SER A 239 -17.69 18.88 -10.18
CA SER A 239 -18.01 19.48 -11.48
C SER A 239 -16.74 19.86 -12.26
N GLY A 240 -16.69 19.50 -13.54
CA GLY A 240 -15.54 19.75 -14.40
C GLY A 240 -14.33 18.85 -14.14
N SER A 241 -14.43 17.86 -13.24
CA SER A 241 -13.35 16.90 -13.01
C SER A 241 -13.53 15.62 -13.82
N GLU A 242 -12.44 15.19 -14.48
CA GLU A 242 -12.38 14.00 -15.32
C GLU A 242 -11.17 13.15 -14.94
N LEU A 243 -11.33 11.83 -14.97
CA LEU A 243 -10.27 10.84 -14.79
C LEU A 243 -10.33 9.87 -15.96
N ARG A 244 -9.30 9.83 -16.79
CA ARG A 244 -9.14 8.79 -17.81
C ARG A 244 -8.38 7.62 -17.20
N VAL A 245 -8.87 6.40 -17.39
CA VAL A 245 -8.17 5.15 -17.07
C VAL A 245 -8.21 4.28 -18.33
N ALA A 246 -7.04 4.02 -18.92
CA ALA A 246 -6.95 3.46 -20.27
C ALA A 246 -7.76 4.28 -21.30
N ASP A 247 -8.72 3.66 -21.96
CA ASP A 247 -9.62 4.26 -22.95
C ASP A 247 -10.95 4.75 -22.36
N GLU A 248 -11.17 4.57 -21.05
CA GLU A 248 -12.39 4.98 -20.38
C GLU A 248 -12.23 6.32 -19.64
N VAL A 249 -13.26 7.17 -19.68
CA VAL A 249 -13.29 8.45 -18.97
C VAL A 249 -14.37 8.43 -17.90
N LEU A 250 -13.93 8.54 -16.65
CA LEU A 250 -14.76 8.63 -15.45
C LEU A 250 -15.00 10.09 -15.07
N ARG A 251 -16.26 10.40 -14.74
CA ARG A 251 -16.68 11.69 -14.20
C ARG A 251 -17.31 11.44 -12.84
N GLY A 252 -16.67 11.94 -11.80
CA GLY A 252 -17.11 11.71 -10.42
C GLY A 252 -18.43 12.39 -10.13
N GLN A 253 -19.31 11.70 -9.41
CA GLN A 253 -20.48 12.29 -8.78
C GLN A 253 -20.24 12.38 -7.27
N GLU A 254 -20.55 13.53 -6.67
CA GLU A 254 -20.45 13.70 -5.23
C GLU A 254 -21.28 12.64 -4.50
N GLY A 255 -20.65 11.97 -3.52
CA GLY A 255 -21.25 10.91 -2.74
C GLY A 255 -21.33 9.54 -3.42
N ARG A 256 -20.80 9.37 -4.65
CA ARG A 256 -20.75 8.09 -5.36
C ARG A 256 -19.33 7.62 -5.58
N CYS A 257 -19.05 6.37 -5.21
CA CYS A 257 -17.75 5.78 -5.40
C CYS A 257 -17.47 5.53 -6.88
N MET A 258 -16.22 5.69 -7.27
CA MET A 258 -15.63 5.15 -8.50
C MET A 258 -14.54 4.15 -8.08
N LEU A 259 -14.45 3.02 -8.78
CA LEU A 259 -13.45 1.98 -8.53
C LEU A 259 -12.69 1.71 -9.84
N PHE A 260 -11.37 1.76 -9.78
CA PHE A 260 -10.52 1.55 -10.95
C PHE A 260 -9.20 0.89 -10.55
N ASP A 261 -8.56 0.26 -11.53
CA ASP A 261 -7.20 -0.28 -11.39
C ASP A 261 -6.20 0.79 -11.83
N ASP A 262 -5.59 1.48 -10.87
CA ASP A 262 -4.60 2.52 -11.15
C ASP A 262 -3.28 1.96 -11.70
N SER A 263 -3.08 0.64 -11.77
CA SER A 263 -1.94 0.06 -12.49
C SER A 263 -2.05 0.27 -14.00
N PHE A 264 -3.25 0.54 -14.53
CA PHE A 264 -3.44 1.02 -15.89
C PHE A 264 -2.97 2.48 -16.00
N GLU A 265 -2.49 2.88 -17.18
CA GLU A 265 -2.21 4.28 -17.45
C GLU A 265 -3.46 5.13 -17.19
N HIS A 266 -3.31 6.16 -16.38
CA HIS A 266 -4.37 7.07 -16.03
C HIS A 266 -3.88 8.52 -15.95
N GLU A 267 -4.83 9.44 -16.11
CA GLU A 267 -4.60 10.88 -16.29
C GLU A 267 -5.84 11.62 -15.80
N ALA A 268 -5.69 12.79 -15.18
CA ALA A 268 -6.84 13.50 -14.61
C ALA A 268 -6.79 15.00 -14.85
N TRP A 269 -7.97 15.59 -15.01
CA TRP A 269 -8.15 17.02 -15.17
C TRP A 269 -9.16 17.54 -14.15
N HIS A 270 -8.95 18.77 -13.72
CA HIS A 270 -9.95 19.53 -12.99
C HIS A 270 -10.15 20.89 -13.64
N ARG A 271 -11.24 21.02 -14.40
CA ARG A 271 -11.62 22.25 -15.12
C ARG A 271 -12.77 22.98 -14.45
N GLY A 272 -13.13 22.59 -13.22
CA GLY A 272 -14.10 23.30 -12.38
C GLY A 272 -13.52 24.61 -11.83
N ASP A 273 -14.39 25.40 -11.22
CA ASP A 273 -14.10 26.70 -10.61
C ASP A 273 -13.85 26.64 -9.09
N ALA A 274 -14.33 25.59 -8.42
CA ALA A 274 -14.05 25.30 -7.01
C ALA A 274 -13.00 24.18 -6.86
N THR A 275 -12.32 24.11 -5.72
CA THR A 275 -11.39 23.02 -5.41
C THR A 275 -12.13 21.68 -5.30
N ARG A 276 -11.65 20.68 -6.04
CA ARG A 276 -12.20 19.32 -6.02
C ARG A 276 -11.54 18.51 -4.93
N ILE A 277 -12.32 17.94 -4.01
CA ILE A 277 -11.80 17.03 -2.99
C ILE A 277 -12.52 15.68 -3.03
N VAL A 278 -11.72 14.61 -3.12
CA VAL A 278 -12.17 13.21 -3.08
C VAL A 278 -11.53 12.49 -1.91
N LEU A 279 -12.24 11.57 -1.26
CA LEU A 279 -11.61 10.55 -0.42
C LEU A 279 -11.04 9.47 -1.34
N VAL A 280 -9.73 9.23 -1.26
CA VAL A 280 -9.02 8.16 -1.94
C VAL A 280 -8.69 7.08 -0.94
N PHE A 281 -8.95 5.82 -1.28
CA PHE A 281 -8.42 4.69 -0.53
C PHE A 281 -8.20 3.48 -1.42
N ASP A 282 -7.21 2.68 -1.06
CA ASP A 282 -6.82 1.48 -1.81
C ASP A 282 -7.32 0.21 -1.09
N VAL A 283 -7.70 -0.79 -1.86
CA VAL A 283 -8.10 -2.13 -1.37
C VAL A 283 -7.32 -3.22 -2.10
N TRP A 284 -7.07 -4.35 -1.44
CA TRP A 284 -6.47 -5.50 -2.09
C TRP A 284 -7.33 -6.00 -3.25
N HIS A 285 -6.69 -6.41 -4.34
CA HIS A 285 -7.37 -6.87 -5.55
C HIS A 285 -8.34 -8.03 -5.20
N PRO A 286 -9.60 -7.99 -5.66
CA PRO A 286 -10.63 -8.92 -5.22
C PRO A 286 -10.29 -10.38 -5.49
N ASP A 287 -9.57 -10.64 -6.59
CA ASP A 287 -9.19 -12.00 -6.93
C ASP A 287 -8.17 -12.61 -5.99
N LEU A 288 -7.37 -11.82 -5.25
CA LEU A 288 -6.38 -12.35 -4.31
C LEU A 288 -7.07 -13.13 -3.20
N THR A 289 -6.55 -14.32 -2.89
CA THR A 289 -7.04 -15.10 -1.75
C THR A 289 -6.61 -14.45 -0.44
N ASP A 290 -7.29 -14.76 0.67
CA ASP A 290 -6.91 -14.25 1.98
C ASP A 290 -5.48 -14.62 2.37
N LYS A 291 -5.02 -15.82 1.97
CA LYS A 291 -3.63 -16.25 2.19
C LYS A 291 -2.64 -15.43 1.37
N GLU A 292 -2.98 -15.10 0.14
CA GLU A 292 -2.13 -14.24 -0.70
C GLU A 292 -2.06 -12.81 -0.12
N VAL A 293 -3.21 -12.26 0.30
CA VAL A 293 -3.27 -10.96 0.99
C VAL A 293 -2.43 -10.97 2.26
N GLN A 294 -2.50 -12.02 3.09
CA GLN A 294 -1.69 -12.15 4.30
C GLN A 294 -0.19 -12.14 4.00
N PHE A 295 0.25 -12.93 3.02
CA PHE A 295 1.65 -12.98 2.63
C PHE A 295 2.15 -11.67 2.04
N LEU A 296 1.42 -11.10 1.07
CA LEU A 296 1.79 -9.82 0.44
C LEU A 296 1.78 -8.67 1.45
N SER A 297 0.82 -8.66 2.37
CA SER A 297 0.80 -7.72 3.49
C SER A 297 2.03 -7.89 4.36
N MET A 298 2.41 -9.12 4.73
CA MET A 298 3.63 -9.35 5.51
C MET A 298 4.87 -8.76 4.83
N LEU A 299 5.06 -9.02 3.53
CA LEU A 299 6.17 -8.47 2.76
C LEU A 299 6.14 -6.93 2.72
N GLN A 300 4.98 -6.34 2.42
CA GLN A 300 4.79 -4.89 2.37
C GLN A 300 5.12 -4.25 3.72
N ARG A 301 4.59 -4.80 4.82
CA ARG A 301 4.85 -4.28 6.17
C ARG A 301 6.32 -4.32 6.54
N SER A 302 7.02 -5.41 6.23
CA SER A 302 8.45 -5.53 6.49
C SER A 302 9.26 -4.48 5.74
N ARG A 303 8.99 -4.31 4.44
CA ARG A 303 9.67 -3.31 3.62
C ARG A 303 9.42 -1.90 4.15
N MET A 304 8.16 -1.54 4.41
CA MET A 304 7.78 -0.22 4.90
C MET A 304 8.39 0.09 6.28
N ARG A 305 8.44 -0.89 7.19
CA ARG A 305 9.11 -0.72 8.49
C ARG A 305 10.60 -0.50 8.37
N ALA A 306 11.26 -1.21 7.45
CA ALA A 306 12.68 -1.03 7.20
C ALA A 306 12.98 0.34 6.61
N GLU A 307 12.19 0.80 5.63
CA GLU A 307 12.30 2.14 5.04
C GLU A 307 12.11 3.23 6.12
N MET A 308 11.09 3.10 6.98
CA MET A 308 10.89 4.03 8.11
C MET A 308 12.04 4.00 9.13
N ALA A 309 12.60 2.84 9.42
CA ALA A 309 13.72 2.72 10.36
C ALA A 309 14.98 3.37 9.80
N ALA A 310 15.29 3.11 8.52
CA ALA A 310 16.40 3.72 7.82
C ALA A 310 16.29 5.26 7.80
N GLU A 311 15.09 5.77 7.55
CA GLU A 311 14.82 7.22 7.58
C GLU A 311 15.06 7.83 8.97
N ARG A 312 14.54 7.18 10.03
CA ARG A 312 14.77 7.64 11.41
C ARG A 312 16.24 7.67 11.78
N GLU A 313 17.01 6.67 11.37
CA GLU A 313 18.46 6.62 11.59
C GLU A 313 19.20 7.69 10.80
N ALA A 314 18.88 7.87 9.52
CA ALA A 314 19.48 8.89 8.67
C ALA A 314 19.26 10.29 9.26
N ARG A 315 18.03 10.58 9.71
CA ARG A 315 17.71 11.84 10.37
C ARG A 315 18.45 12.03 11.69
N LYS A 316 18.55 10.99 12.52
CA LYS A 316 19.31 11.06 13.78
C LYS A 316 20.77 11.44 13.50
N ARG A 317 21.40 10.80 12.52
CA ARG A 317 22.77 11.13 12.09
C ARG A 317 22.87 12.55 11.56
N ALA A 318 21.91 13.01 10.76
CA ALA A 318 21.91 14.38 10.23
C ALA A 318 21.84 15.43 11.35
N LEU A 319 21.02 15.20 12.39
CA LEU A 319 20.95 16.09 13.55
C LEU A 319 22.24 16.07 14.37
N GLU A 320 22.87 14.91 14.55
CA GLU A 320 24.17 14.76 15.22
C GLU A 320 25.27 15.50 14.44
N THR A 321 25.36 15.31 13.12
CA THR A 321 26.33 16.02 12.25
C THR A 321 26.12 17.52 12.24
N ALA A 322 24.86 17.99 12.20
CA ALA A 322 24.54 19.41 12.25
C ALA A 322 24.94 20.04 13.60
N ALA A 323 24.76 19.31 14.71
CA ALA A 323 25.18 19.75 16.04
C ALA A 323 26.72 19.86 16.16
N GLU A 324 27.46 19.05 15.39
CA GLU A 324 28.92 19.07 15.31
C GLU A 324 29.47 20.10 14.29
N GLY A 325 28.61 20.89 13.64
CA GLY A 325 29.02 21.90 12.65
C GLY A 325 29.45 21.31 11.31
N GLY A 326 29.16 20.02 11.05
CA GLY A 326 29.40 19.37 9.77
C GLY A 326 28.34 19.72 8.72
N PRO A 327 28.61 19.46 7.43
CA PRO A 327 27.60 19.60 6.38
C PRO A 327 26.43 18.67 6.66
N THR A 328 25.19 19.18 6.55
CA THR A 328 23.98 18.37 6.65
C THR A 328 24.02 17.26 5.59
N PRO A 329 23.95 15.98 5.98
CA PRO A 329 23.91 14.88 5.02
C PRO A 329 22.68 14.99 4.12
N GLU A 330 22.82 14.61 2.85
CA GLU A 330 21.65 14.30 2.01
C GLU A 330 20.89 13.14 2.67
N VAL A 331 19.70 13.44 3.19
CA VAL A 331 18.74 12.43 3.62
C VAL A 331 18.08 11.88 2.34
N GLY A 332 17.76 10.58 2.30
CA GLY A 332 17.46 9.83 1.06
C GLY A 332 16.30 10.31 0.17
N ASP A 333 15.91 9.52 -0.83
CA ASP A 333 14.77 9.82 -1.71
C ASP A 333 13.65 8.78 -1.46
N ASN A 334 12.90 8.97 -0.36
CA ASN A 334 11.83 8.06 0.04
C ASN A 334 10.53 8.79 0.43
N PHE A 335 9.41 8.06 0.39
CA PHE A 335 8.09 8.63 0.63
C PHE A 335 7.97 9.27 2.03
N TYR A 336 8.55 8.66 3.07
CA TYR A 336 8.40 9.14 4.45
C TYR A 336 9.13 10.44 4.71
N GLN A 337 10.30 10.62 4.09
CA GLN A 337 11.02 11.89 4.12
C GLN A 337 10.22 12.98 3.42
N LEU A 338 9.76 12.72 2.19
CA LEU A 338 8.96 13.68 1.43
C LEU A 338 7.67 14.07 2.16
N LEU A 339 7.05 13.16 2.91
CA LEU A 339 5.91 13.49 3.76
C LEU A 339 6.27 14.50 4.86
N GLN A 340 7.45 14.37 5.47
CA GLN A 340 7.90 15.30 6.51
C GLN A 340 8.33 16.64 5.91
N GLU A 341 8.99 16.63 4.75
CA GLU A 341 9.39 17.85 4.04
C GLU A 341 8.19 18.61 3.49
N ALA A 342 7.15 17.89 3.06
CA ALA A 342 5.89 18.48 2.63
C ALA A 342 5.06 19.02 3.81
N LYS A 343 5.32 18.52 5.03
CA LYS A 343 4.62 18.96 6.23
C LYS A 343 4.91 20.44 6.46
N ASP A 344 3.85 21.22 6.68
CA ASP A 344 3.90 22.66 6.90
C ASP A 344 4.29 23.53 5.68
N ILE A 345 4.44 22.94 4.48
CA ILE A 345 4.63 23.76 3.25
C ILE A 345 3.43 24.65 2.98
N LEU A 346 2.22 24.14 3.22
CA LEU A 346 1.01 24.94 3.12
C LEU A 346 0.83 25.70 4.44
N PRO A 347 1.01 27.05 4.45
CA PRO A 347 0.89 27.84 5.67
C PRO A 347 -0.57 27.96 6.14
N ASP A 348 -1.51 27.88 5.19
CA ASP A 348 -2.95 27.97 5.36
C ASP A 348 -3.68 27.16 4.26
N ASN A 349 -5.02 27.21 4.28
CA ASN A 349 -5.89 26.57 3.30
C ASN A 349 -6.46 27.54 2.24
N SER A 350 -5.72 28.59 1.87
CA SER A 350 -6.11 29.52 0.79
C SER A 350 -6.27 28.85 -0.58
N TRP A 351 -5.58 27.71 -0.81
CA TRP A 351 -5.76 26.83 -1.97
C TRP A 351 -7.15 26.18 -2.02
N TRP A 352 -7.88 26.13 -0.90
CA TRP A 352 -9.23 25.58 -0.84
C TRP A 352 -10.26 26.63 -1.26
N VAL A 353 -10.36 26.83 -2.57
CA VAL A 353 -11.36 27.66 -3.23
C VAL A 353 -12.70 26.93 -3.23
N GLY A 354 -13.81 27.61 -2.96
CA GLY A 354 -15.13 27.00 -2.85
C GLY A 354 -16.24 27.93 -3.28
#